data_AF-A0A959AUV0-F1
#
_entry.id   AF-A0A959AUV0-F1
#
_cell.length_a   1.000
_cell.length_b   1.000
_cell.length_c   1.000
_cell.angle_alpha   90.00
_cell.angle_beta   90.00
_cell.angle_gamma   90.00
#
_symmetry.space_group_name_H-M   'P 1'
#
loop_
_entity.id
_entity.type
_entity.pdbx_description
1 polymer ?
#
loop_
_entity_poly.entity_id
_entity_poly.type
_entity_poly.pdbx_seq_one_letter_code
_entity_poly.pdbx_strand_id
1 'polypeptide(L)'
;DGWNFAFQWKFAIDIEDRYNPVNFNVQPYIGNLLVRRSDKELNVRITKVEPDVTRKRFYVILETQESFPLERIDNANMQSYNLSLDVHLESQRSSVTSVRPVKNILKFPAIKPKVEEPKAAEVQPTLSPLPAQSAEGGQGQGPALPAPTDGNE
;
A
#
# COMPACT_ATOMS: atom_id res chain seq x y z
N ASP A 1 -5.45 22.59 2.13
CA ASP A 1 -6.03 21.45 1.40
C ASP A 1 -5.23 21.15 0.16
N GLY A 2 -4.53 20.01 0.15
CA GLY A 2 -3.73 19.57 -0.99
C GLY A 2 -4.56 18.78 -1.98
N TRP A 3 -4.25 18.90 -3.26
CA TRP A 3 -4.85 18.10 -4.33
C TRP A 3 -4.24 16.69 -4.33
N ASN A 4 -5.08 15.66 -4.42
CA ASN A 4 -4.64 14.28 -4.63
C ASN A 4 -4.88 13.86 -6.08
N PHE A 5 -3.94 13.10 -6.62
CA PHE A 5 -3.95 12.67 -8.01
C PHE A 5 -3.97 11.15 -8.07
N ALA A 6 -4.89 10.60 -8.87
CA ALA A 6 -4.84 9.21 -9.31
C ALA A 6 -4.11 9.16 -10.65
N PHE A 7 -3.40 8.07 -10.90
CA PHE A 7 -2.69 7.93 -12.16
C PHE A 7 -3.48 7.08 -13.14
N GLN A 8 -3.38 7.41 -14.42
CA GLN A 8 -4.13 6.76 -15.49
C GLN A 8 -3.20 6.30 -16.63
N TRP A 9 -3.44 5.09 -17.14
CA TRP A 9 -2.76 4.54 -18.31
C TRP A 9 -3.75 4.15 -19.37
N LYS A 10 -3.50 4.60 -20.61
CA LYS A 10 -4.22 4.17 -21.80
C LYS A 10 -3.27 3.38 -22.68
N PHE A 11 -3.61 2.11 -22.96
CA PHE A 11 -2.86 1.29 -23.90
C PHE A 11 -3.78 0.68 -24.94
N ALA A 12 -3.22 0.36 -26.10
CA ALA A 12 -3.92 -0.30 -27.19
C ALA A 12 -3.61 -1.80 -27.19
N ILE A 13 -4.62 -2.61 -27.49
CA ILE A 13 -4.52 -4.03 -27.77
C ILE A 13 -4.90 -4.20 -29.23
N ASP A 14 -3.89 -4.37 -30.09
CA ASP A 14 -4.08 -4.65 -31.51
C ASP A 14 -4.42 -6.13 -31.71
N ILE A 15 -5.41 -6.40 -32.57
CA ILE A 15 -5.90 -7.75 -32.79
C ILE A 15 -5.69 -8.16 -34.24
N GLU A 16 -4.90 -9.21 -34.40
CA GLU A 16 -4.67 -9.86 -35.67
C GLU A 16 -5.16 -11.32 -35.61
N ASP A 17 -6.45 -11.53 -35.84
CA ASP A 17 -7.01 -12.87 -35.98
C ASP A 17 -7.72 -13.03 -37.34
N ARG A 18 -7.14 -13.86 -38.21
CA ARG A 18 -7.68 -14.14 -39.56
C ARG A 18 -8.70 -15.27 -39.57
N TYR A 19 -8.66 -16.15 -38.56
CA TYR A 19 -9.48 -17.36 -38.53
C TYR A 19 -10.76 -17.15 -37.74
N ASN A 20 -10.68 -16.38 -36.65
CA ASN A 20 -11.80 -16.01 -35.81
C ASN A 20 -11.90 -14.49 -35.68
N PRO A 21 -12.59 -13.81 -36.62
CA PRO A 21 -12.70 -12.35 -36.57
C PRO A 21 -13.43 -11.93 -35.29
N VAL A 22 -12.87 -10.96 -34.58
CA VAL A 22 -13.43 -10.41 -33.34
C VAL A 22 -14.56 -9.43 -33.67
N ASN A 23 -15.63 -9.48 -32.86
CA ASN A 23 -16.73 -8.54 -32.91
C ASN A 23 -16.35 -7.23 -32.19
N PHE A 24 -15.93 -6.20 -32.94
CA PHE A 24 -15.59 -4.90 -32.38
C PHE A 24 -16.80 -4.02 -32.01
N ASN A 25 -18.02 -4.47 -32.29
CA ASN A 25 -19.25 -3.75 -31.88
C ASN A 25 -19.64 -4.04 -30.42
N VAL A 26 -18.98 -5.01 -29.79
CA VAL A 26 -19.20 -5.38 -28.39
C VAL A 26 -17.98 -4.96 -27.59
N GLN A 27 -18.22 -4.39 -26.40
CA GLN A 27 -17.14 -4.08 -25.47
C GLN A 27 -16.57 -5.40 -24.90
N PRO A 28 -15.27 -5.67 -25.04
CA PRO A 28 -14.69 -6.90 -24.53
C PRO A 28 -14.66 -6.86 -23.00
N TYR A 29 -14.90 -8.01 -22.40
CA TYR A 29 -14.71 -8.18 -20.96
C TYR A 29 -13.22 -8.40 -20.66
N ILE A 30 -12.74 -7.79 -19.58
CA ILE A 30 -11.36 -7.94 -19.12
C ILE A 30 -11.40 -8.60 -17.74
N GLY A 31 -10.74 -9.75 -17.63
CA GLY A 31 -10.62 -10.52 -16.40
C GLY A 31 -9.17 -10.57 -15.89
N ASN A 32 -9.02 -11.13 -14.68
CA ASN A 32 -7.71 -11.48 -14.10
C ASN A 32 -6.65 -10.37 -14.17
N LEU A 33 -7.08 -9.11 -13.99
CA LEU A 33 -6.19 -7.95 -13.96
C LEU A 33 -5.29 -8.01 -12.74
N LEU A 34 -3.98 -8.02 -12.99
CA LEU A 34 -2.94 -7.99 -11.98
C LEU A 34 -1.82 -7.06 -12.42
N VAL A 35 -1.47 -6.10 -11.57
CA VAL A 35 -0.33 -5.20 -11.79
C VAL A 35 0.61 -5.32 -10.60
N ARG A 36 1.80 -5.89 -10.80
CA ARG A 36 2.72 -6.16 -9.71
C ARG A 36 4.19 -5.96 -10.06
N ARG A 37 4.94 -5.55 -9.06
CA ARG A 37 6.40 -5.60 -9.00
C ARG A 37 6.82 -6.77 -8.10
N SER A 38 8.11 -7.07 -8.05
CA SER A 38 8.70 -8.15 -7.25
C SER A 38 8.33 -8.08 -5.77
N ASP A 39 8.17 -6.87 -5.24
CA ASP A 39 8.00 -6.55 -3.83
C ASP A 39 6.61 -5.97 -3.47
N LYS A 40 5.82 -5.56 -4.47
CA LYS A 40 4.54 -4.88 -4.24
C LYS A 40 3.54 -5.11 -5.37
N GLU A 41 2.27 -5.25 -5.00
CA GLU A 41 1.13 -5.18 -5.92
C GLU A 41 0.55 -3.76 -5.97
N LEU A 42 0.12 -3.34 -7.15
CA LEU A 42 -0.51 -2.04 -7.35
C LEU A 42 -2.00 -2.22 -7.64
N ASN A 43 -2.82 -1.70 -6.73
CA ASN A 43 -4.27 -1.71 -6.86
C ASN A 43 -4.72 -0.76 -7.98
N VAL A 44 -5.15 -1.35 -9.10
CA VAL A 44 -5.68 -0.63 -10.25
C VAL A 44 -7.10 -1.10 -10.57
N ARG A 45 -7.85 -0.26 -11.26
CA ARG A 45 -9.16 -0.59 -11.83
C ARG A 45 -9.20 -0.23 -13.30
N ILE A 46 -10.03 -0.94 -14.07
CA ILE A 46 -10.35 -0.54 -15.44
C ILE A 46 -11.47 0.48 -15.37
N THR A 47 -11.20 1.68 -15.87
CA THR A 47 -12.19 2.75 -15.91
C THR A 47 -12.97 2.74 -17.21
N LYS A 48 -12.32 2.33 -18.31
CA LYS A 48 -12.94 2.31 -19.63
C LYS A 48 -12.27 1.31 -20.55
N VAL A 49 -13.05 0.73 -21.46
CA VAL A 49 -12.56 0.01 -22.62
C VAL A 49 -13.24 0.58 -23.86
N GLU A 50 -12.45 1.08 -24.81
CA GLU A 50 -12.95 1.73 -26.03
C GLU A 50 -12.60 0.89 -27.27
N PRO A 51 -13.58 0.34 -27.98
CA PRO A 51 -13.33 -0.31 -29.26
C PRO A 51 -13.01 0.72 -30.36
N ASP A 52 -12.04 0.40 -31.21
CA ASP A 52 -11.68 1.12 -32.43
C ASP A 52 -11.81 0.16 -33.60
N VAL A 53 -13.03 0.10 -34.16
CA VAL A 53 -13.39 -0.81 -35.26
C VAL A 53 -12.55 -0.54 -36.51
N THR A 54 -12.28 0.74 -36.81
CA THR A 54 -11.53 1.17 -37.98
C THR A 54 -10.10 0.64 -37.96
N ARG A 55 -9.46 0.65 -36.78
CA ARG A 55 -8.08 0.17 -36.61
C ARG A 55 -7.97 -1.23 -36.01
N LYS A 56 -9.10 -1.93 -35.80
CA LYS A 56 -9.17 -3.30 -35.27
C LYS A 56 -8.41 -3.49 -33.95
N ARG A 57 -8.68 -2.60 -32.99
CA ARG A 57 -8.02 -2.63 -31.67
C ARG A 57 -8.95 -2.17 -30.55
N PHE A 58 -8.56 -2.45 -29.33
CA PHE A 58 -9.22 -1.94 -28.13
C PHE A 58 -8.27 -1.04 -27.34
N TYR A 59 -8.79 0.06 -26.85
CA TYR A 59 -8.10 0.86 -25.84
C TYR A 59 -8.58 0.45 -24.45
N VAL A 60 -7.65 0.12 -23.58
CA VAL A 60 -7.94 -0.15 -22.16
C VAL A 60 -7.37 1.00 -21.35
N ILE A 61 -8.21 1.55 -20.47
CA ILE A 61 -7.84 2.63 -19.56
C ILE A 61 -7.82 2.08 -18.13
N LEU A 62 -6.64 2.09 -17.53
CA LEU A 62 -6.40 1.72 -16.14
C LEU A 62 -6.23 2.96 -15.28
N GLU A 63 -6.69 2.90 -14.03
CA GLU A 63 -6.51 3.94 -13.04
C GLU A 63 -6.12 3.35 -11.69
N THR A 64 -5.23 4.00 -10.95
CA THR A 64 -4.93 3.61 -9.58
C THR A 64 -6.13 3.84 -8.68
N GLN A 65 -6.43 2.88 -7.79
CA GLN A 65 -7.49 3.06 -6.80
C GLN A 65 -7.07 4.04 -5.70
N GLU A 66 -5.78 4.07 -5.39
CA GLU A 66 -5.17 5.03 -4.48
C GLU A 66 -4.89 6.35 -5.20
N SER A 67 -4.97 7.45 -4.45
CA SER A 67 -4.58 8.79 -4.90
C SER A 67 -3.46 9.33 -4.02
N PHE A 68 -2.58 10.12 -4.61
CA PHE A 68 -1.36 10.60 -3.98
C PHE A 68 -1.23 12.12 -4.15
N PRO A 69 -0.77 12.84 -3.11
CA PRO A 69 -0.50 14.26 -3.22
C PRO A 69 0.76 14.48 -4.07
N LEU A 70 0.83 15.62 -4.76
CA LEU A 70 1.87 15.88 -5.78
C LEU A 70 3.29 15.76 -5.21
N GLU A 71 3.52 16.15 -3.96
CA GLU A 71 4.84 16.17 -3.31
C GLU A 71 5.41 14.75 -3.12
N ARG A 72 4.53 13.74 -3.11
CA ARG A 72 4.92 12.32 -2.98
C ARG A 72 5.20 11.64 -4.32
N ILE A 73 4.85 12.28 -5.43
CA ILE A 73 5.00 11.72 -6.76
C ILE A 73 6.40 12.05 -7.28
N ASP A 74 7.20 11.01 -7.56
CA ASP A 74 8.52 11.17 -8.15
C ASP A 74 8.51 10.73 -9.62
N ASN A 75 8.40 11.72 -10.51
CA ASN A 75 8.41 11.50 -11.95
C ASN A 75 9.80 11.23 -12.53
N ALA A 76 10.88 11.53 -11.79
CA ALA A 76 12.24 11.23 -12.24
C ALA A 76 12.54 9.74 -12.12
N ASN A 77 11.98 9.10 -11.09
CA ASN A 77 12.19 7.68 -10.81
C ASN A 77 10.98 6.84 -11.24
N MET A 78 11.01 6.35 -12.48
CA MET A 78 9.97 5.46 -13.01
C MET A 78 10.25 3.99 -12.62
N GLN A 79 9.22 3.32 -12.10
CA GLN A 79 9.24 1.94 -11.66
C GLN A 79 8.44 1.06 -12.63
N SER A 80 9.00 -0.10 -12.98
CA SER A 80 8.35 -1.08 -13.86
C SER A 80 7.46 -2.04 -13.06
N TYR A 81 6.23 -2.22 -13.50
CA TYR A 81 5.25 -3.18 -12.99
C TYR A 81 4.86 -4.14 -14.10
N ASN A 82 4.81 -5.43 -13.79
CA ASN A 82 4.28 -6.46 -14.68
C ASN A 82 2.76 -6.37 -14.67
N LEU A 83 2.18 -6.14 -15.84
CA LEU A 83 0.75 -6.22 -16.12
C LEU A 83 0.45 -7.64 -16.63
N SER A 84 -0.59 -8.25 -16.06
CA SER A 84 -1.24 -9.45 -16.58
C SER A 84 -2.75 -9.21 -16.60
N LEU A 85 -3.41 -9.58 -17.69
CA LEU A 85 -4.86 -9.53 -17.80
C LEU A 85 -5.34 -10.56 -18.83
N ASP A 86 -6.61 -10.94 -18.75
CA ASP A 86 -7.28 -11.78 -19.73
C ASP A 86 -8.30 -10.97 -20.51
N VAL A 87 -8.22 -11.00 -21.83
CA VAL A 87 -9.18 -10.34 -22.73
C VAL A 87 -10.15 -11.37 -23.25
N HIS A 88 -11.44 -11.17 -22.99
CA HIS A 88 -12.52 -12.00 -23.50
C HIS A 88 -13.09 -11.35 -24.76
N LEU A 89 -12.84 -12.01 -25.89
CA LEU A 89 -13.11 -11.52 -27.24
C LEU A 89 -14.25 -12.33 -27.84
N GLU A 90 -15.38 -11.69 -28.08
CA GLU A 90 -16.51 -12.31 -28.78
C GLU A 90 -16.21 -12.45 -30.28
N SER A 91 -16.54 -13.60 -30.85
CA SER A 91 -16.45 -13.83 -32.29
C SER A 91 -17.54 -13.05 -33.04
N GLN A 92 -17.21 -12.53 -34.22
CA GLN A 92 -18.20 -11.94 -35.13
C GLN A 92 -19.09 -13.00 -35.78
N ARG A 93 -18.63 -14.25 -35.90
CA ARG A 93 -19.31 -15.31 -36.66
C ARG A 93 -20.15 -16.24 -35.80
N SER A 94 -19.94 -16.24 -34.48
CA SER A 94 -20.55 -17.19 -33.56
C SER A 94 -20.62 -16.59 -32.16
N SER A 95 -21.45 -17.14 -31.29
CA SER A 95 -21.52 -16.75 -29.87
C SER A 95 -20.34 -17.28 -29.03
N VAL A 96 -19.24 -17.67 -29.67
CA VAL A 96 -18.03 -18.18 -28.98
C VAL A 96 -17.17 -17.01 -28.53
N THR A 97 -16.82 -17.00 -27.24
CA THR A 97 -15.87 -16.07 -26.64
C THR A 97 -14.49 -16.72 -26.55
N SER A 98 -13.48 -16.09 -27.14
CA SER A 98 -12.08 -16.48 -26.99
C SER A 98 -11.43 -15.71 -25.85
N VAL A 99 -10.68 -16.40 -24.99
CA VAL A 99 -9.92 -15.75 -23.91
C VAL A 99 -8.45 -15.67 -24.33
N ARG A 100 -7.88 -14.46 -24.29
CA ARG A 100 -6.49 -14.19 -24.66
C ARG A 100 -5.74 -13.56 -23.48
N PRO A 101 -4.76 -14.25 -22.89
CA PRO A 101 -3.92 -13.67 -21.85
C PRO A 101 -2.97 -12.64 -22.47
N VAL A 102 -2.88 -11.47 -21.85
CA VAL A 102 -2.01 -10.37 -22.23
C VAL A 102 -1.05 -10.07 -21.08
N LYS A 103 0.23 -9.99 -21.40
CA LYS A 103 1.29 -9.62 -20.45
C LYS A 103 2.07 -8.45 -21.00
N ASN A 104 2.33 -7.45 -20.16
CA ASN A 104 3.12 -6.29 -20.55
C ASN A 104 3.84 -5.67 -19.34
N ILE A 105 4.65 -4.65 -19.58
CA ILE A 105 5.29 -3.86 -18.53
C ILE A 105 4.71 -2.45 -18.58
N LEU A 106 4.16 -2.01 -17.46
CA LEU A 106 3.73 -0.64 -17.23
C LEU A 106 4.80 0.10 -16.42
N LYS A 107 5.02 1.38 -16.73
CA LYS A 107 5.92 2.23 -15.97
C LYS A 107 5.11 3.24 -15.16
N PHE A 108 5.36 3.26 -13.85
CA PHE A 108 4.70 4.09 -12.86
C PHE A 108 5.71 4.99 -12.15
N PRO A 109 5.39 6.27 -11.88
CA PRO A 109 6.21 7.09 -11.00
C PRO A 109 6.41 6.43 -9.64
N ALA A 110 7.60 6.57 -9.06
CA ALA A 110 7.82 6.12 -7.69
C ALA A 110 7.00 6.98 -6.73
N ILE A 111 6.40 6.33 -5.74
CA ILE A 111 5.65 7.01 -4.67
C ILE A 111 6.52 7.04 -3.43
N LYS A 112 6.88 8.25 -2.99
CA LYS A 112 7.65 8.44 -1.76
C LYS A 112 6.81 7.97 -0.57
N PRO A 113 7.40 7.25 0.40
CA PRO A 113 6.70 6.88 1.63
C PRO A 113 6.22 8.14 2.34
N LYS A 114 5.06 8.04 3.00
CA LYS A 114 4.59 9.12 3.87
C LYS A 114 5.58 9.18 5.03
N VAL A 115 6.22 10.34 5.24
CA VAL A 115 6.96 10.57 6.49
C VAL A 115 5.90 10.65 7.57
N GLU A 116 5.71 9.57 8.32
CA GLU A 116 4.99 9.67 9.58
C GLU A 116 5.91 10.46 10.51
N GLU A 117 5.52 11.68 10.86
CA GLU A 117 6.18 12.40 11.95
C GLU A 117 6.14 11.48 13.17
N PRO A 118 7.27 11.27 13.86
CA PRO A 118 7.29 10.43 15.04
C PRO A 118 6.27 10.99 16.01
N LYS A 119 5.23 10.20 16.27
CA LYS A 119 4.23 10.47 17.31
C LYS A 119 5.03 10.79 18.56
N ALA A 120 5.00 12.06 18.99
CA ALA A 120 5.72 12.51 20.17
C ALA A 120 5.46 11.50 21.28
N ALA A 121 6.53 10.89 21.78
CA ALA A 121 6.44 9.91 22.84
C ALA A 121 5.57 10.49 23.96
N GLU A 122 4.45 9.83 24.26
CA GLU A 122 3.72 10.10 25.50
C GLU A 122 4.74 9.93 26.63
N VAL A 123 5.13 11.05 27.22
CA VAL A 123 5.99 11.11 28.39
C VAL A 123 5.23 10.38 29.49
N GLN A 124 5.63 9.15 29.79
CA GLN A 124 5.16 8.45 30.98
C GLN A 124 5.53 9.34 32.19
N PRO A 125 4.58 9.70 33.08
CA PRO A 125 4.93 10.42 34.28
C PRO A 125 5.79 9.50 35.16
N THR A 126 7.09 9.80 35.22
CA THR A 126 8.01 9.20 36.18
C THR A 126 7.53 9.58 37.58
N LEU A 127 7.01 8.61 38.34
CA LEU A 127 6.76 8.77 39.76
C LEU A 127 8.11 8.88 40.47
N SER A 128 8.49 10.11 40.82
CA SER A 128 9.64 10.40 41.69
C SER A 128 9.41 9.81 43.08
N PRO A 129 10.32 8.98 43.63
CA PRO A 129 10.31 8.65 45.05
C PRO A 129 10.69 9.89 45.87
N LEU A 130 9.86 10.22 46.85
CA LEU A 130 10.08 11.27 47.84
C LEU A 130 11.36 10.97 48.66
N PRO A 131 12.28 11.92 48.87
CA PRO A 131 13.39 11.72 49.80
C PRO A 131 12.88 11.76 51.25
N ALA A 132 13.09 10.66 51.99
CA ALA A 132 12.89 10.64 53.43
C ALA A 132 13.93 11.57 54.09
N GLN A 133 13.44 12.66 54.69
CA GLN A 133 14.26 13.60 55.44
C GLN A 133 14.76 12.96 56.73
N SER A 134 16.08 12.97 56.90
CA SER A 134 16.75 12.80 58.18
C SER A 134 16.37 13.94 59.12
N ALA A 135 15.97 13.62 60.35
CA ALA A 135 15.88 14.58 61.45
C ALA A 135 16.80 14.11 62.59
N GLU A 136 17.96 14.76 62.69
CA GLU A 136 18.83 14.72 63.86
C GLU A 136 18.30 15.64 64.98
N GLY A 137 18.43 15.19 66.24
CA GLY A 137 18.83 16.07 67.34
C GLY A 137 17.97 16.08 68.62
N GLY A 138 18.47 15.43 69.68
CA GLY A 138 18.67 16.14 70.95
C GLY A 138 17.99 15.67 72.24
N GLN A 139 18.82 15.10 73.14
CA GLN A 139 18.84 15.24 74.62
C GLN A 139 17.90 14.41 75.54
N GLY A 140 18.52 13.53 76.35
CA GLY A 140 18.55 13.71 77.81
C GLY A 140 17.81 12.69 78.72
N GLN A 141 18.61 12.06 79.60
CA GLN A 141 18.28 11.42 80.89
C GLN A 141 17.80 9.94 80.91
N GLY A 142 18.61 9.08 81.56
CA GLY A 142 18.26 7.72 82.03
C GLY A 142 17.39 7.72 83.30
N PRO A 143 17.16 6.58 84.01
CA PRO A 143 18.20 5.58 84.36
C PRO A 143 17.76 4.09 84.33
N ALA A 144 18.73 3.22 84.72
CA ALA A 144 18.64 1.89 85.38
C ALA A 144 18.69 0.58 84.55
N LEU A 145 19.75 -0.20 84.85
CA LEU A 145 20.09 -1.62 84.59
C LEU A 145 19.11 -2.61 85.29
N PRO A 146 19.18 -3.98 85.14
CA PRO A 146 20.26 -4.83 84.60
C PRO A 146 19.85 -6.03 83.66
N ALA A 147 20.87 -6.78 83.21
CA ALA A 147 20.85 -8.04 82.44
C ALA A 147 20.31 -9.27 83.22
N PRO A 148 20.05 -10.43 82.56
CA PRO A 148 21.06 -11.53 82.47
C PRO A 148 21.08 -12.22 81.07
N THR A 149 22.24 -12.53 80.47
CA THR A 149 23.01 -13.82 80.47
C THR A 149 22.21 -15.11 80.31
N ASP A 150 22.37 -15.77 79.17
CA ASP A 150 22.79 -17.18 78.96
C ASP A 150 22.85 -17.39 77.43
N GLY A 151 23.84 -18.03 76.80
CA GLY A 151 24.62 -19.18 77.24
C GLY A 151 24.21 -20.38 76.37
N ASN A 152 25.19 -21.10 75.83
CA ASN A 152 25.14 -22.32 75.02
C ASN A 152 24.85 -22.18 73.51
N GLU A 153 25.47 -22.97 72.63
CA GLU A 153 26.75 -23.70 72.59
C GLU A 153 26.93 -24.05 71.10
#